data_AF-A0A529QDA5-F1
#
_entry.id   AF-A0A529QDA5-F1
#
_cell.length_a   1.000
_cell.length_b   1.000
_cell.length_c   1.000
_cell.angle_alpha   90.00
_cell.angle_beta   90.00
_cell.angle_gamma   90.00
#
_symmetry.space_group_name_H-M   'P 1'
#
loop_
_entity.id
_entity.type
_entity.pdbx_description
1 polymer ?
#
loop_
_entity_poly.entity_id
_entity_poly.type
_entity_poly.pdbx_seq_one_letter_code
_entity_poly.pdbx_strand_id
1 'polypeptide(L)'
;MVLQMGSPAPSINVETWVRGEPIAHFQPGKVYVVEFWATGSEPCAAAMHHLMQMQERFKHSGLEVIVVAAHEGALSTVEARVKLDAW
;
A
#
# COMPACT_ATOMS: atom_id res chain seq x y z
N MET A 1 0.26 22.30 -2.99
CA MET A 1 -0.90 21.76 -3.73
C MET A 1 -1.62 20.80 -2.80
N VAL A 2 -2.93 20.93 -2.62
CA VAL A 2 -3.75 20.08 -1.72
C VAL A 2 -4.57 19.12 -2.58
N LEU A 3 -4.60 17.83 -2.21
CA LEU A 3 -5.43 16.83 -2.89
C LEU A 3 -6.90 17.00 -2.47
N GLN A 4 -7.81 16.97 -3.44
CA GLN A 4 -9.25 17.00 -3.24
C GLN A 4 -9.94 15.99 -4.17
N MET A 5 -11.21 15.67 -3.90
CA MET A 5 -11.98 14.80 -4.79
C MET A 5 -11.98 15.33 -6.22
N GLY A 6 -11.78 14.43 -7.19
CA GLY A 6 -11.65 14.77 -8.61
C GLY A 6 -10.26 15.29 -9.02
N SER A 7 -9.33 15.49 -8.08
CA SER A 7 -7.94 15.76 -8.43
C SER A 7 -7.31 14.52 -9.07
N PRO A 8 -6.42 14.69 -10.06
CA PRO A 8 -5.65 13.57 -10.58
C PRO A 8 -4.77 13.00 -9.45
N ALA A 9 -4.78 11.68 -9.30
CA ALA A 9 -3.94 11.01 -8.34
C ALA A 9 -2.45 11.22 -8.72
N PRO A 10 -1.60 11.65 -7.77
CA PRO A 10 -0.18 11.84 -8.05
C PRO A 10 0.50 10.49 -8.29
N SER A 11 1.55 10.47 -9.11
CA SER A 11 2.40 9.29 -9.28
C SER A 11 2.97 8.82 -7.94
N ILE A 12 2.97 7.51 -7.69
CA ILE A 12 3.59 6.93 -6.51
C ILE A 12 5.09 6.89 -6.72
N ASN A 13 5.84 7.60 -5.88
CA ASN A 13 7.30 7.57 -5.88
C ASN A 13 7.75 7.08 -4.50
N VAL A 14 8.25 5.84 -4.46
CA VAL A 14 8.73 5.16 -3.26
C VAL A 14 10.13 4.63 -3.51
N GLU A 15 10.95 4.57 -2.47
CA GLU A 15 12.33 4.13 -2.59
C GLU A 15 12.44 2.64 -2.94
N THR A 16 11.56 1.80 -2.38
CA THR A 16 11.61 0.35 -2.59
C THR A 16 10.24 -0.29 -2.47
N TRP A 17 9.97 -1.22 -3.38
CA TRP A 17 8.80 -2.10 -3.32
C TRP A 17 9.15 -3.37 -2.54
N VAL A 18 8.47 -3.59 -1.42
CA VAL A 18 8.74 -4.74 -0.54
C VAL A 18 7.97 -5.99 -0.99
N ARG A 19 6.75 -5.86 -1.49
CA ARG A 19 5.92 -6.98 -1.95
C ARG A 19 5.10 -6.57 -3.16
N GLY A 20 4.89 -7.50 -4.09
CA GLY A 20 4.16 -7.26 -5.33
C GLY A 20 5.02 -6.64 -6.43
N GLU A 21 4.38 -6.36 -7.56
CA GLU A 21 5.03 -5.71 -8.70
C GLU A 21 4.99 -4.19 -8.54
N PRO A 22 6.07 -3.46 -8.91
CA PRO A 22 6.08 -2.02 -8.93
C PRO A 22 4.98 -1.42 -9.82
N ILE A 23 4.25 -0.45 -9.30
CA ILE A 23 3.23 0.29 -10.07
C ILE A 23 3.83 1.60 -10.54
N ALA A 24 4.21 1.66 -11.82
CA ALA A 24 4.73 2.89 -12.43
C ALA A 24 3.63 3.93 -12.70
N HIS A 25 2.43 3.47 -13.09
CA HIS A 25 1.29 4.31 -13.44
C HIS A 25 -0.03 3.65 -13.07
N PHE A 26 -1.00 4.46 -12.64
CA PHE A 26 -2.38 3.99 -12.44
C PHE A 26 -3.04 3.65 -13.77
N GLN A 27 -3.66 2.48 -13.86
CA GLN A 27 -4.34 2.02 -15.06
C GLN A 27 -5.81 2.44 -15.09
N PRO A 28 -6.33 2.91 -16.24
CA PRO A 28 -7.76 3.16 -16.41
C PRO A 28 -8.59 1.89 -16.16
N GLY A 29 -9.74 2.03 -15.51
CA GLY A 29 -10.65 0.92 -15.20
C GLY A 29 -10.25 0.08 -13.97
N LYS A 30 -9.11 0.38 -13.34
CA LYS A 30 -8.74 -0.17 -12.03
C LYS A 30 -9.04 0.82 -10.90
N VAL A 31 -9.34 0.29 -9.73
CA VAL A 31 -9.48 1.07 -8.50
C VAL A 31 -8.26 0.80 -7.63
N TYR A 32 -7.63 1.86 -7.17
CA TYR A 32 -6.47 1.79 -6.29
C TYR A 32 -6.84 2.32 -4.91
N VAL A 33 -6.60 1.53 -3.87
CA VAL A 33 -6.72 1.97 -2.47
C VAL A 33 -5.32 2.12 -1.92
N VAL A 34 -4.95 3.34 -1.57
CA VAL A 34 -3.61 3.67 -1.03
C VAL A 34 -3.73 3.94 0.46
N GLU A 35 -3.08 3.10 1.27
CA GLU A 35 -3.02 3.23 2.73
C GLU A 35 -1.60 3.67 3.14
N PHE A 36 -1.50 4.75 3.93
CA PHE A 36 -0.22 5.23 4.45
C PHE A 36 -0.02 4.76 5.89
N TRP A 37 1.06 4.04 6.13
CA TRP A 37 1.39 3.40 7.40
C TRP A 37 2.68 3.97 8.02
N ALA A 38 2.77 4.04 9.34
CA ALA A 38 3.99 4.47 10.06
C ALA A 38 4.42 3.44 11.12
N THR A 39 5.72 3.22 11.30
CA THR A 39 6.22 2.29 12.34
C THR A 39 6.10 2.95 13.71
N GLY A 40 5.16 2.47 14.52
CA GLY A 40 4.78 3.09 15.79
C GLY A 40 3.27 3.09 15.99
N SER A 41 2.49 2.99 14.91
CA SER A 41 1.23 2.29 15.00
C SER A 41 1.58 0.82 15.15
N GLU A 42 1.35 0.25 16.34
CA GLU A 42 1.11 -1.19 16.41
C GLU A 42 0.05 -1.49 15.33
N PRO A 43 0.26 -2.50 14.47
CA PRO A 43 -0.81 -2.95 13.60
C PRO A 43 -2.05 -3.10 14.48
N CYS A 44 -3.08 -2.32 14.20
CA CYS A 44 -4.38 -2.93 14.27
C CYS A 44 -4.29 -4.01 13.18
N ALA A 45 -3.79 -5.21 13.52
CA ALA A 45 -3.57 -6.30 12.57
C ALA A 45 -4.88 -6.58 11.81
N ALA A 46 -6.01 -6.28 12.44
CA ALA A 46 -7.32 -6.24 11.82
C ALA A 46 -7.43 -5.30 10.61
N ALA A 47 -6.82 -4.11 10.60
CA ALA A 47 -6.83 -3.19 9.45
C ALA A 47 -6.07 -3.79 8.26
N MET A 48 -4.85 -4.29 8.48
CA MET A 48 -4.08 -4.98 7.44
C MET A 48 -4.82 -6.23 6.95
N HIS A 49 -5.41 -7.01 7.85
CA HIS A 49 -6.22 -8.17 7.50
C HIS A 49 -7.45 -7.77 6.67
N HIS A 50 -8.16 -6.69 7.00
CA HIS A 50 -9.26 -6.18 6.19
C HIS A 50 -8.81 -5.75 4.80
N LEU A 51 -7.64 -5.10 4.69
CA LEU A 51 -7.07 -4.72 3.39
C LEU A 51 -6.73 -5.95 2.54
N MET A 52 -6.14 -6.98 3.14
CA MET A 52 -5.84 -8.24 2.45
C MET A 52 -7.12 -8.96 2.00
N GLN A 53 -8.14 -9.05 2.87
CA GLN A 53 -9.44 -9.62 2.53
C GLN A 53 -10.13 -8.84 1.40
N MET A 54 -10.04 -7.51 1.43
CA MET A 54 -10.60 -6.65 0.40
C MET A 54 -9.90 -6.88 -0.94
N GLN A 55 -8.57 -6.93 -0.95
CA GLN A 55 -7.81 -7.26 -2.17
C GLN A 55 -8.23 -8.61 -2.75
N GLU A 56 -8.32 -9.64 -1.92
CA GLU A 56 -8.70 -10.99 -2.37
C GLU A 56 -10.13 -11.03 -2.92
N ARG A 57 -11.07 -10.36 -2.23
CA ARG A 57 -12.47 -10.30 -2.65
C ARG A 57 -12.67 -9.59 -3.99
N PHE A 58 -11.87 -8.56 -4.27
CA PHE A 58 -12.04 -7.71 -5.45
C PHE A 58 -10.93 -7.86 -6.50
N LYS A 59 -10.06 -8.87 -6.38
CA LYS A 59 -8.97 -9.13 -7.34
C LYS A 59 -9.44 -9.25 -8.79
N HIS A 60 -10.62 -9.83 -8.99
CA HIS A 60 -11.23 -10.00 -10.33
C HIS A 60 -12.05 -8.78 -10.79
N SER A 61 -12.29 -7.82 -9.90
CA SER A 61 -13.04 -6.58 -10.18
C SER A 61 -12.12 -5.40 -10.47
N GLY A 62 -10.80 -5.62 -10.53
CA GLY A 62 -9.82 -4.58 -10.83
C GLY A 62 -9.42 -3.71 -9.64
N LEU A 63 -9.59 -4.19 -8.39
CA LEU A 63 -9.08 -3.51 -7.20
C LEU A 63 -7.62 -3.89 -6.93
N GLU A 64 -6.79 -2.90 -6.67
CA GLU A 64 -5.43 -3.07 -6.16
C GLU A 64 -5.23 -2.26 -4.87
N VAL A 65 -4.67 -2.90 -3.85
CA VAL A 65 -4.35 -2.25 -2.57
C VAL A 65 -2.86 -1.96 -2.50
N ILE A 66 -2.50 -0.72 -2.18
CA ILE A 66 -1.12 -0.26 -2.05
C ILE A 66 -0.93 0.23 -0.61
N VAL A 67 -0.02 -0.40 0.12
CA VAL A 67 0.34 0.04 1.47
C VAL A 67 1.71 0.70 1.41
N VAL A 68 1.75 2.00 1.74
CA VAL A 68 2.97 2.81 1.75
C VAL A 68 3.42 2.97 3.19
N ALA A 69 4.53 2.34 3.55
CA ALA A 69 5.16 2.55 4.85
C ALA A 69 6.07 3.79 4.78
N ALA A 70 5.72 4.84 5.52
CA ALA A 70 6.56 6.02 5.73
C ALA A 70 7.21 5.93 7.11
N HIS A 71 8.54 5.79 7.17
CA HIS A 71 9.30 5.80 8.42
C HIS A 71 10.54 6.69 8.31
N GLU A 72 10.87 7.40 9.39
CA GLU A 72 12.10 8.20 9.52
C GLU A 72 13.38 7.34 9.73
N GLY A 73 13.25 6.04 9.99
CA GLY A 73 14.37 5.12 10.17
C GLY A 73 14.23 3.88 9.29
N ALA A 74 14.28 4.05 7.96
CA ALA A 74 14.10 2.99 6.97
C ALA A 74 14.52 1.60 7.49
N LEU A 75 13.54 0.75 7.81
CA LEU A 75 13.81 -0.67 7.99
C LEU A 75 14.43 -1.16 6.68
N SER A 76 15.48 -1.97 6.77
CA SER A 76 16.00 -2.60 5.56
C SER A 76 14.85 -3.36 4.87
N THR A 77 14.88 -3.47 3.55
CA THR A 77 13.86 -4.20 2.78
C THR A 77 13.65 -5.62 3.30
N VAL A 78 14.69 -6.23 3.88
CA VAL A 78 14.66 -7.54 4.52
C VAL A 78 13.83 -7.52 5.80
N GLU A 79 14.07 -6.57 6.71
CA GLU A 79 13.30 -6.46 7.96
C GLU A 79 11.83 -6.12 7.71
N ALA A 80 11.55 -5.25 6.72
CA ALA A 80 10.20 -4.95 6.31
C ALA A 80 9.48 -6.19 5.78
N ARG A 81 10.16 -7.01 4.97
CA ARG A 81 9.63 -8.28 4.46
C ARG A 81 9.37 -9.29 5.58
N VAL A 82 10.32 -9.47 6.50
CA VAL A 82 10.15 -10.39 7.64
C VAL A 82 8.95 -10.01 8.50
N LYS A 83 8.74 -8.72 8.77
CA LYS A 83 7.56 -8.25 9.51
C LYS A 83 6.26 -8.48 8.76
N LEU A 84 6.26 -8.32 7.44
CA LEU A 84 5.10 -8.58 6.59
C LEU A 84 4.79 -10.07 6.44
N ASP A 85 5.79 -10.95 6.48
CA ASP A 85 5.61 -12.40 6.40
C ASP A 85 5.14 -13.00 7.74
N ALA A 86 5.35 -12.29 8.85
CA ALA A 86 4.85 -12.66 10.17
C ALA A 86 3.35 -12.39 10.37
N TRP A 87 2.69 -11.75 9.39
CA TRP A 87 1.24 -11.50 9.35
C TRP A 87 0.58 -12.36 8.27
#